data_AF-A0A5J4UNJ9-F1
#
_entry.id   AF-A0A5J4UNJ9-F1
#
_cell.length_a   1.000
_cell.length_b   1.000
_cell.length_c   1.000
_cell.angle_alpha   90.00
_cell.angle_beta   90.00
_cell.angle_gamma   90.00
#
_symmetry.space_group_name_H-M   'P 1'
#
loop_
_entity.id
_entity.type
_entity.pdbx_description
1 polymer ?
#
loop_
_entity_poly.entity_id
_entity_poly.type
_entity_poly.pdbx_seq_one_letter_code
_entity_poly.pdbx_strand_id
1 'polypeptide(L)'
;MELIMQQIRMKTEIRIINYVDDILLLHQNKEYLKNMTQKVIETLIYFGFTMNTEKSETEPNQTVIFLGWEWNLANATVKTKPKKHLLLLHDLYYMRRWIKTGTEITVKQTAKLIGKLNQLRLQFQEASLFLNTMDHQKTQAARLRGWNTTIIMNKTAISDINWWIAKLEANTPAQLIQIPPQVTMTTDAAPSGWCSTLEKEQEMIAMAHGTWKKRQAKLTSNNREIKAITQGLRSFTKTLKNLRIQSLAIRSDNNTAVFDIRKWRASTSLIKEIKQVHQTIEKLGIQIQITHLPGVKNETADALSRLSRAGDYKLKEKIFKQTCLQMNQNPTIDLFSQHFNNLLPRFMQTIRGHGEIAIDALNQTWKMEPP
;
A
#
# COMPACT_ATOMS: atom_id res chain seq x y z
N MET A 1 36.91 -1.67 17.52
CA MET A 1 36.24 -2.64 16.62
C MET A 1 36.16 -2.11 15.18
N GLU A 2 35.67 -0.88 14.97
CA GLU A 2 35.45 -0.33 13.61
C GLU A 2 36.72 -0.27 12.73
N LEU A 3 37.84 0.22 13.27
CA LEU A 3 39.15 0.21 12.59
C LEU A 3 39.62 -1.20 12.19
N ILE A 4 39.38 -2.19 13.05
CA ILE A 4 39.74 -3.60 12.80
C ILE A 4 38.90 -4.12 11.63
N MET A 5 37.58 -3.87 11.64
CA MET A 5 36.69 -4.27 10.56
C MET A 5 37.04 -3.59 9.24
N GLN A 6 37.43 -2.31 9.27
CA GLN A 6 37.88 -1.60 8.09
C GLN A 6 39.14 -2.22 7.49
N GLN A 7 40.12 -2.57 8.33
CA GLN A 7 41.34 -3.26 7.88
C GLN A 7 41.04 -4.62 7.25
N ILE A 8 40.13 -5.40 7.84
CA ILE A 8 39.71 -6.69 7.27
C ILE A 8 39.02 -6.47 5.92
N ARG A 9 38.11 -5.50 5.82
CA ARG A 9 37.43 -5.15 4.56
C ARG A 9 38.38 -4.74 3.44
N MET A 10 39.49 -4.05 3.75
CA MET A 10 40.49 -3.68 2.74
C MET A 10 41.33 -4.86 2.25
N LYS A 11 41.48 -5.89 3.08
CA LYS A 11 42.37 -7.04 2.82
C LYS A 11 41.64 -8.28 2.31
N THR A 12 40.32 -8.25 2.24
CA THR A 12 39.49 -9.41 1.91
C THR A 12 38.35 -9.01 0.99
N GLU A 13 37.86 -9.96 0.21
CA GLU A 13 36.70 -9.75 -0.68
C GLU A 13 35.35 -10.00 0.03
N ILE A 14 35.38 -10.33 1.32
CA ILE A 14 34.15 -10.57 2.08
C ILE A 14 33.44 -9.27 2.42
N ARG A 15 32.12 -9.28 2.30
CA ARG A 15 31.30 -8.18 2.75
C ARG A 15 31.00 -8.35 4.23
N ILE A 16 31.38 -7.37 5.04
CA ILE A 16 31.18 -7.38 6.49
C ILE A 16 30.12 -6.35 6.86
N ILE A 17 29.10 -6.77 7.59
CA ILE A 17 28.11 -5.88 8.21
C ILE A 17 28.32 -5.97 9.73
N ASN A 18 28.58 -4.83 10.37
CA ASN A 18 28.81 -4.75 11.80
C ASN A 18 27.76 -3.82 12.44
N TYR A 19 27.17 -4.25 13.55
CA TYR A 19 26.21 -3.46 14.31
C TYR A 19 26.44 -3.67 15.81
N VAL A 20 27.14 -2.72 16.43
CA VAL A 20 27.59 -2.81 17.83
C VAL A 20 28.35 -4.12 18.06
N ASP A 21 27.73 -5.12 18.70
CA ASP A 21 28.33 -6.41 19.03
C ASP A 21 28.04 -7.51 18.00
N ASP A 22 27.08 -7.30 17.09
CA ASP A 22 26.69 -8.28 16.07
C ASP A 22 27.49 -8.07 14.77
N ILE A 23 28.10 -9.15 14.25
CA ILE A 23 28.88 -9.14 13.01
C ILE A 23 28.32 -10.19 12.05
N LEU A 24 28.05 -9.80 10.81
CA LEU A 24 27.61 -10.68 9.73
C LEU A 24 28.62 -10.63 8.58
N LEU A 25 29.12 -11.80 8.20
CA LEU A 25 30.07 -11.98 7.09
C LEU A 25 29.33 -12.60 5.90
N LEU A 26 29.52 -12.04 4.71
CA LEU A 26 28.81 -12.44 3.49
C LEU A 26 29.81 -12.62 2.34
N HIS A 27 29.68 -13.74 1.63
CA HIS A 27 30.45 -14.02 0.42
C HIS A 27 29.73 -15.09 -0.42
N GLN A 28 29.93 -15.09 -1.74
CA GLN A 28 29.26 -16.04 -2.64
C GLN A 28 29.86 -17.45 -2.56
N ASN A 29 31.17 -17.56 -2.39
CA ASN A 29 31.87 -18.84 -2.22
C ASN A 29 31.84 -19.29 -0.75
N LYS A 30 31.25 -20.46 -0.49
CA LYS A 30 31.10 -21.08 0.84
C LYS A 30 32.44 -21.39 1.52
N GLU A 31 33.37 -22.03 0.81
CA GLU A 31 34.66 -22.45 1.36
C GLU A 31 35.53 -21.24 1.68
N TYR A 32 35.56 -20.25 0.78
CA TYR A 32 36.25 -19.00 1.03
C TYR A 32 35.67 -18.27 2.26
N LEU A 33 34.33 -18.21 2.37
CA LEU A 33 33.67 -17.60 3.54
C LEU A 33 34.06 -18.32 4.82
N LYS A 34 34.04 -19.66 4.85
CA LYS A 34 34.43 -20.45 6.01
C LYS A 34 35.86 -20.13 6.46
N ASN A 35 36.80 -20.12 5.51
CA ASN A 35 38.19 -19.81 5.78
C ASN A 35 38.38 -18.38 6.28
N MET A 36 37.67 -17.40 5.69
CA MET A 36 37.75 -16.01 6.13
C MET A 36 37.09 -15.80 7.49
N THR A 37 35.97 -16.45 7.79
CA THR A 37 35.33 -16.42 9.12
C THR A 37 36.32 -16.82 10.20
N GLN A 38 37.08 -17.90 9.98
CA GLN A 38 38.10 -18.34 10.93
C GLN A 38 39.20 -17.28 11.14
N LYS A 39 39.72 -16.69 10.06
CA LYS A 39 40.73 -15.61 10.16
C LYS A 39 40.20 -14.36 10.87
N VAL A 40 38.93 -14.01 10.65
CA VAL A 40 38.27 -12.89 11.33
C VAL A 40 38.16 -13.16 12.82
N ILE A 41 37.75 -14.38 13.20
CA ILE A 41 37.68 -14.79 14.62
C ILE A 41 39.06 -14.71 15.28
N GLU A 42 40.09 -15.26 14.64
CA GLU A 42 41.47 -15.20 15.15
C GLU A 42 41.96 -13.76 15.32
N THR A 43 41.66 -12.89 14.34
CA THR A 43 42.00 -11.47 14.42
C THR A 43 41.29 -10.77 15.58
N LEU A 44 40.00 -11.07 15.78
CA LEU A 44 39.23 -10.49 16.89
C LEU A 44 39.77 -10.94 18.25
N ILE A 45 40.08 -12.23 18.39
CA ILE A 45 40.70 -12.78 19.62
C ILE A 45 42.06 -12.13 19.87
N TYR A 46 42.89 -11.96 18.83
CA TYR A 46 44.19 -11.30 18.93
C TYR A 46 44.07 -9.86 19.47
N PHE A 47 43.03 -9.12 19.08
CA PHE A 47 42.76 -7.78 19.59
C PHE A 47 42.00 -7.76 20.93
N GLY A 48 41.86 -8.90 21.61
CA GLY A 48 41.28 -9.01 22.95
C GLY A 48 39.76 -9.11 23.00
N PHE A 49 39.08 -9.40 21.88
CA PHE A 49 37.64 -9.66 21.88
C PHE A 49 37.34 -11.12 22.25
N THR A 50 36.34 -11.33 23.10
CA THR A 50 35.84 -12.66 23.46
C THR A 50 34.60 -13.00 22.65
N MET A 51 34.64 -14.12 21.93
CA MET A 51 33.49 -14.59 21.15
C MET A 51 32.57 -15.45 22.03
N ASN A 52 31.27 -15.21 21.94
CA ASN A 52 30.27 -16.10 22.53
C ASN A 52 29.97 -17.26 21.56
N THR A 53 30.62 -18.40 21.75
CA THR A 53 30.50 -19.58 20.87
C THR A 53 29.10 -20.19 20.85
N GLU A 54 28.32 -20.06 21.93
CA GLU A 54 26.94 -20.59 21.99
C GLU A 54 25.96 -19.78 21.13
N LYS A 55 26.22 -18.47 20.97
CA LYS A 55 25.35 -17.57 20.20
C LYS A 55 25.86 -17.31 18.79
N SER A 56 27.11 -17.65 18.49
CA SER A 56 27.75 -17.35 17.21
C SER A 56 27.59 -18.51 16.23
N GLU A 57 27.10 -18.23 15.03
CA GLU A 57 27.06 -19.18 13.92
C GLU A 57 28.30 -18.98 13.04
N THR A 58 29.23 -19.95 13.05
CA THR A 58 30.51 -19.86 12.31
C THR A 58 30.50 -20.62 10.99
N GLU A 59 29.59 -21.58 10.83
CA GLU A 59 29.41 -22.31 9.58
C GLU A 59 28.55 -21.48 8.59
N PRO A 60 29.00 -21.30 7.34
CA PRO A 60 28.24 -20.57 6.34
C PRO A 60 26.86 -21.17 6.09
N ASN A 61 25.82 -20.34 6.19
CA ASN A 61 24.42 -20.73 5.97
C ASN A 61 23.67 -19.68 5.14
N GLN A 62 22.64 -20.11 4.40
CA GLN A 62 21.75 -19.24 3.63
C GLN A 62 20.61 -18.67 4.47
N THR A 63 20.32 -19.30 5.62
CA THR A 63 19.39 -18.75 6.62
C THR A 63 20.19 -18.37 7.84
N VAL A 64 20.14 -17.08 8.21
CA VAL A 64 20.91 -16.55 9.32
C VAL A 64 20.03 -15.70 10.23
N ILE A 65 20.36 -15.72 11.53
CA ILE A 65 19.75 -14.84 12.51
C ILE A 65 20.65 -13.61 12.69
N PHE A 66 20.13 -12.43 12.38
CA PHE A 66 20.88 -11.17 12.54
C PHE A 66 19.95 -10.04 12.98
N LEU A 67 20.34 -9.29 14.01
CA LEU A 67 19.55 -8.19 14.61
C LEU A 67 18.13 -8.61 15.04
N GLY A 68 17.97 -9.86 15.48
CA GLY A 68 16.69 -10.41 15.92
C GLY A 68 15.74 -10.86 14.80
N TRP A 69 16.22 -10.87 13.55
CA TRP A 69 15.48 -11.29 12.36
C TRP A 69 16.03 -12.59 11.79
N GLU A 70 15.17 -13.39 11.18
CA GLU A 70 15.56 -14.53 10.35
C GLU A 70 15.65 -14.03 8.90
N TRP A 71 16.85 -14.05 8.36
CA TRP A 71 17.16 -13.65 6.99
C TRP A 71 17.34 -14.91 6.15
N ASN A 72 16.61 -15.00 5.04
CA ASN A 72 16.88 -15.98 4.00
C ASN A 72 17.59 -15.25 2.85
N LEU A 73 18.91 -15.46 2.76
CA LEU A 73 19.80 -14.78 1.83
C LEU A 73 19.63 -15.28 0.39
N ALA A 74 19.20 -16.54 0.20
CA ALA A 74 18.95 -17.12 -1.11
C ALA A 74 17.75 -16.46 -1.82
N ASN A 75 16.69 -16.18 -1.07
CA ASN A 75 15.46 -15.59 -1.59
C ASN A 75 15.34 -14.08 -1.33
N ALA A 76 16.33 -13.50 -0.65
CA ALA A 76 16.32 -12.11 -0.17
C ALA A 76 15.03 -11.76 0.60
N THR A 77 14.67 -12.62 1.56
CA THR A 77 13.52 -12.41 2.43
C THR A 77 13.91 -12.25 3.89
N VAL A 78 13.06 -11.56 4.64
CA VAL A 78 13.23 -11.40 6.09
C VAL A 78 11.91 -11.64 6.81
N LYS A 79 11.96 -12.32 7.95
CA LYS A 79 10.80 -12.52 8.82
C LYS A 79 11.19 -12.55 10.30
N THR A 80 10.21 -12.31 11.16
CA THR A 80 10.38 -12.36 12.61
C THR A 80 10.53 -13.80 13.10
N LYS A 81 11.36 -14.00 14.13
CA LYS A 81 11.53 -15.30 14.80
C LYS A 81 10.19 -15.84 15.36
N PRO A 82 9.92 -17.16 15.24
CA PRO A 82 8.69 -17.78 15.73
C PRO A 82 8.40 -17.55 17.23
N LYS A 83 9.42 -17.52 18.10
CA LYS A 83 9.21 -17.34 19.55
C LYS A 83 8.75 -15.93 19.91
N LYS A 84 9.34 -14.90 19.28
CA LYS A 84 8.94 -13.49 19.49
C LYS A 84 7.53 -13.24 19.00
N HIS A 85 7.18 -13.93 17.91
CA HIS A 85 5.89 -13.88 17.26
C HIS A 85 4.72 -14.31 18.16
N LEU A 86 4.84 -15.46 18.83
CA LEU A 86 3.79 -15.99 19.72
C LEU A 86 3.49 -15.06 20.91
N LEU A 87 4.53 -14.44 21.49
CA LEU A 87 4.37 -13.49 22.59
C LEU A 87 3.61 -12.23 22.15
N LEU A 88 3.82 -11.75 20.92
CA LEU A 88 3.11 -10.59 20.39
C LEU A 88 1.65 -10.90 20.07
N LEU A 89 1.38 -12.10 19.52
CA LEU A 89 0.02 -12.57 19.33
C LEU A 89 -0.75 -12.60 20.65
N HIS A 90 -0.13 -13.16 21.70
CA HIS A 90 -0.70 -13.13 23.04
C HIS A 90 -1.03 -11.70 23.48
N ASP A 91 -0.08 -10.77 23.45
CA ASP A 91 -0.31 -9.36 23.82
C ASP A 91 -1.47 -8.72 23.03
N LEU A 92 -1.59 -9.02 21.72
CA LEU A 92 -2.68 -8.52 20.87
C LEU A 92 -4.04 -9.12 21.22
N TYR A 93 -4.09 -10.41 21.54
CA TYR A 93 -5.32 -11.07 21.98
C TYR A 93 -5.84 -10.48 23.29
N TYR A 94 -4.95 -10.21 24.25
CA TYR A 94 -5.31 -9.52 25.49
C TYR A 94 -5.80 -8.10 25.23
N MET A 95 -5.08 -7.34 24.41
CA MET A 95 -5.50 -5.99 24.02
C MET A 95 -6.88 -5.98 23.35
N ARG A 96 -7.12 -6.91 22.42
CA ARG A 96 -8.42 -7.06 21.77
C ARG A 96 -9.53 -7.35 22.79
N ARG A 97 -9.26 -8.23 23.76
CA ARG A 97 -10.21 -8.56 24.83
C ARG A 97 -10.52 -7.33 25.68
N TRP A 98 -9.50 -6.62 26.17
CA TRP A 98 -9.66 -5.42 27.00
C TRP A 98 -10.48 -4.33 26.30
N ILE A 99 -10.25 -4.10 25.01
CA ILE A 99 -11.04 -3.12 24.24
C ILE A 99 -12.50 -3.56 24.12
N LYS A 100 -12.75 -4.85 23.90
CA LYS A 100 -14.13 -5.38 23.80
C LYS A 100 -14.89 -5.24 25.12
N THR A 101 -14.23 -5.49 26.25
CA THR A 101 -14.81 -5.43 27.59
C THR A 101 -14.80 -4.04 28.21
N GLY A 102 -14.24 -3.03 27.53
CA GLY A 102 -14.12 -1.68 28.08
C GLY A 102 -13.17 -1.57 29.27
N THR A 103 -12.20 -2.48 29.36
CA THR A 103 -11.21 -2.51 30.43
C THR A 103 -10.27 -1.30 30.32
N GLU A 104 -9.96 -0.70 31.47
CA GLU A 104 -8.96 0.36 31.55
C GLU A 104 -7.55 -0.18 31.32
N ILE A 105 -6.81 0.49 30.43
CA ILE A 105 -5.45 0.11 30.05
C ILE A 105 -4.54 1.30 30.32
N THR A 106 -3.38 1.08 30.94
CA THR A 106 -2.44 2.18 31.17
C THR A 106 -1.87 2.70 29.85
N VAL A 107 -1.61 4.00 29.76
CA VAL A 107 -0.93 4.62 28.61
C VAL A 107 0.43 3.96 28.36
N LYS A 108 1.17 3.62 29.42
CA LYS A 108 2.45 2.89 29.35
C LYS A 108 2.32 1.49 28.75
N GLN A 109 1.31 0.70 29.12
CA GLN A 109 1.08 -0.62 28.50
C GLN A 109 0.82 -0.48 26.99
N THR A 110 -0.01 0.49 26.60
CA THR A 110 -0.28 0.78 25.18
C THR A 110 0.99 1.20 24.44
N ALA A 111 1.81 2.08 25.05
CA ALA A 111 3.09 2.51 24.49
C ALA A 111 4.07 1.35 24.30
N LYS A 112 4.14 0.43 25.28
CA LYS A 112 5.00 -0.75 25.22
C LYS A 112 4.60 -1.66 24.06
N LEU A 113 3.31 -1.92 23.87
CA LEU A 113 2.84 -2.73 22.74
C LEU A 113 3.14 -2.05 21.39
N ILE A 114 2.85 -0.75 21.26
CA ILE A 114 3.17 0.02 20.05
C ILE A 114 4.67 -0.04 19.74
N GLY A 115 5.53 0.11 20.75
CA GLY A 115 6.98 -0.02 20.61
C GLY A 115 7.40 -1.40 20.09
N LYS A 116 6.82 -2.47 20.65
CA LYS A 116 7.06 -3.84 20.19
C LYS A 116 6.63 -4.06 18.74
N LEU A 117 5.45 -3.56 18.35
CA LEU A 117 4.92 -3.69 16.98
C LEU A 117 5.70 -2.83 15.97
N ASN A 118 6.17 -1.65 16.39
CA ASN A 118 7.01 -0.78 15.56
C ASN A 118 8.34 -1.42 15.18
N GLN A 119 8.88 -2.32 16.01
CA GLN A 119 10.06 -3.10 15.63
C GLN A 119 9.78 -3.97 14.40
N LEU A 120 8.53 -4.35 14.13
CA LEU A 120 8.18 -5.23 13.03
C LEU A 120 8.11 -4.55 11.65
N ARG A 121 8.42 -3.24 11.57
CA ARG A 121 8.32 -2.44 10.35
C ARG A 121 9.22 -2.92 9.20
N LEU A 122 10.29 -3.65 9.51
CA LEU A 122 11.13 -4.26 8.47
C LEU A 122 10.37 -5.34 7.69
N GLN A 123 9.55 -6.14 8.39
CA GLN A 123 8.73 -7.17 7.77
C GLN A 123 7.38 -6.62 7.26
N PHE A 124 6.75 -5.74 8.03
CA PHE A 124 5.45 -5.15 7.68
C PHE A 124 5.63 -3.64 7.48
N GLN A 125 5.96 -3.23 6.26
CA GLN A 125 6.23 -1.82 5.94
C GLN A 125 5.03 -0.91 6.24
N GLU A 126 3.82 -1.46 6.13
CA GLU A 126 2.54 -0.82 6.36
C GLU A 126 2.12 -0.74 7.84
N ALA A 127 2.91 -1.29 8.75
CA ALA A 127 2.63 -1.37 10.19
C ALA A 127 2.16 -0.03 10.80
N SER A 128 2.75 1.08 10.34
CA SER A 128 2.42 2.42 10.84
C SER A 128 0.95 2.81 10.59
N LEU A 129 0.30 2.32 9.53
CA LEU A 129 -1.11 2.58 9.27
C LEU A 129 -2.01 1.98 10.35
N PHE A 130 -1.66 0.78 10.80
CA PHE A 130 -2.43 -0.01 11.77
C PHE A 130 -1.97 0.20 13.21
N LEU A 131 -1.04 1.13 13.44
CA LEU A 131 -0.70 1.63 14.78
C LEU A 131 -1.34 3.00 15.05
N ASN A 132 -1.73 3.72 14.01
CA ASN A 132 -2.19 5.10 14.08
C ASN A 132 -3.35 5.30 15.08
N THR A 133 -4.37 4.44 15.05
CA THR A 133 -5.55 4.55 15.92
C THR A 133 -5.19 4.44 17.40
N MET A 134 -4.34 3.46 17.76
CA MET A 134 -3.88 3.26 19.13
C MET A 134 -2.91 4.36 19.56
N ASP A 135 -1.99 4.74 18.67
CA ASP A 135 -0.98 5.76 18.96
C ASP A 135 -1.61 7.14 19.16
N HIS A 136 -2.62 7.49 18.37
CA HIS A 136 -3.38 8.73 18.54
C HIS A 136 -4.07 8.78 19.90
N GLN A 137 -4.83 7.75 20.27
CA GLN A 137 -5.54 7.69 21.56
C GLN A 137 -4.57 7.69 22.75
N LYS A 138 -3.49 6.91 22.67
CA LYS A 138 -2.40 6.92 23.65
C LYS A 138 -1.84 8.32 23.82
N THR A 139 -1.45 8.96 22.71
CA THR A 139 -0.77 10.27 22.73
C THR A 139 -1.69 11.36 23.26
N GLN A 140 -2.97 11.34 22.88
CA GLN A 140 -3.97 12.26 23.41
C GLN A 140 -4.13 12.11 24.93
N ALA A 141 -4.22 10.87 25.43
CA ALA A 141 -4.34 10.63 26.86
C ALA A 141 -3.07 11.00 27.64
N ALA A 142 -1.89 10.66 27.11
CA ALA A 142 -0.62 11.03 27.70
C ALA A 142 -0.48 12.56 27.82
N ARG A 143 -0.89 13.30 26.78
CA ARG A 143 -0.86 14.77 26.75
C ARG A 143 -1.83 15.40 27.75
N LEU A 144 -3.04 14.86 27.87
CA LEU A 144 -4.09 15.46 28.69
C LEU A 144 -4.01 15.07 30.17
N ARG A 145 -3.56 13.84 30.47
CA ARG A 145 -3.67 13.24 31.82
C ARG A 145 -2.36 12.59 32.32
N GLY A 146 -1.27 12.67 31.54
CA GLY A 146 0.05 12.14 31.90
C GLY A 146 0.25 10.65 31.60
N TRP A 147 1.50 10.17 31.72
CA TRP A 147 1.88 8.79 31.33
C TRP A 147 1.39 7.69 32.27
N ASN A 148 1.07 8.01 33.52
CA ASN A 148 0.59 7.04 34.52
C ASN A 148 -0.94 6.86 34.49
N THR A 149 -1.64 7.57 33.61
CA THR A 149 -3.11 7.48 33.48
C THR A 149 -3.54 6.21 32.74
N THR A 150 -4.82 5.88 32.87
CA THR A 150 -5.51 4.82 32.15
C THR A 150 -6.41 5.37 31.04
N ILE A 151 -6.63 4.56 30.01
CA ILE A 151 -7.55 4.81 28.90
C ILE A 151 -8.48 3.61 28.71
N ILE A 152 -9.75 3.91 28.43
CA ILE A 152 -10.63 2.94 27.76
C ILE A 152 -10.47 3.20 26.27
N MET A 153 -9.83 2.27 25.58
CA MET A 153 -9.54 2.43 24.16
C MET A 153 -10.79 2.19 23.32
N ASN A 154 -11.01 3.07 22.34
CA ASN A 154 -12.16 3.02 21.45
C ASN A 154 -12.15 1.75 20.60
N LYS A 155 -13.34 1.14 20.42
CA LYS A 155 -13.56 -0.05 19.60
C LYS A 155 -13.10 0.08 18.14
N THR A 156 -12.90 1.29 17.62
CA THR A 156 -12.27 1.52 16.31
C THR A 156 -10.88 0.89 16.18
N ALA A 157 -10.13 0.74 17.26
CA ALA A 157 -8.82 0.07 17.26
C ALA A 157 -8.92 -1.46 17.05
N ILE A 158 -10.09 -2.07 17.21
CA ILE A 158 -10.27 -3.52 17.03
C ILE A 158 -9.93 -3.94 15.59
N SER A 159 -10.29 -3.13 14.58
CA SER A 159 -9.97 -3.43 13.19
C SER A 159 -8.46 -3.49 12.97
N ASP A 160 -7.71 -2.60 13.60
CA ASP A 160 -6.26 -2.52 13.48
C ASP A 160 -5.59 -3.69 14.21
N ILE A 161 -6.10 -4.07 15.38
CA ILE A 161 -5.60 -5.23 16.13
C ILE A 161 -5.89 -6.53 15.39
N ASN A 162 -7.07 -6.68 14.79
CA ASN A 162 -7.39 -7.87 13.98
C ASN A 162 -6.47 -7.97 12.76
N TRP A 163 -6.16 -6.85 12.12
CA TRP A 163 -5.18 -6.82 11.04
C TRP A 163 -3.80 -7.29 11.52
N TRP A 164 -3.35 -6.80 12.68
CA TRP A 164 -2.08 -7.23 13.29
C TRP A 164 -2.06 -8.72 13.61
N ILE A 165 -3.15 -9.25 14.19
CA ILE A 165 -3.29 -10.68 14.48
C ILE A 165 -3.18 -11.49 13.18
N ALA A 166 -3.91 -11.12 12.13
CA ALA A 166 -3.88 -11.84 10.86
C ALA A 166 -2.50 -11.82 10.19
N LYS A 167 -1.81 -10.66 10.18
CA LYS A 167 -0.46 -10.53 9.61
C LYS A 167 0.57 -11.35 10.36
N LEU A 168 0.46 -11.36 11.68
CA LEU A 168 1.29 -12.19 12.53
C LEU A 168 0.98 -13.67 12.24
N GLU A 169 -0.27 -14.13 12.37
CA GLU A 169 -0.61 -15.54 12.12
C GLU A 169 -0.12 -16.07 10.77
N ALA A 170 -0.18 -15.26 9.70
CA ALA A 170 0.37 -15.63 8.40
C ALA A 170 1.91 -15.66 8.36
N ASN A 171 2.57 -14.83 9.17
CA ASN A 171 4.03 -14.62 9.26
C ASN A 171 4.74 -14.62 7.90
N THR A 172 4.11 -13.99 6.91
CA THR A 172 4.63 -13.98 5.55
C THR A 172 5.96 -13.23 5.52
N PRO A 173 7.03 -13.80 4.94
CA PRO A 173 8.29 -13.10 4.80
C PRO A 173 8.16 -11.84 3.96
N ALA A 174 8.90 -10.80 4.32
CA ALA A 174 9.02 -9.62 3.48
C ALA A 174 10.02 -9.86 2.36
N GLN A 175 9.61 -9.60 1.13
CA GLN A 175 10.49 -9.59 -0.04
C GLN A 175 11.29 -8.29 -0.06
N LEU A 176 12.62 -8.38 -0.08
CA LEU A 176 13.48 -7.20 -0.09
C LEU A 176 13.83 -6.72 -1.50
N ILE A 177 13.72 -7.61 -2.50
CA ILE A 177 13.96 -7.29 -3.90
C ILE A 177 12.87 -6.34 -4.41
N GLN A 178 13.29 -5.22 -5.00
CA GLN A 178 12.41 -4.29 -5.69
C GLN A 178 12.34 -4.67 -7.16
N ILE A 179 11.16 -5.04 -7.64
CA ILE A 179 10.91 -5.34 -9.06
C ILE A 179 10.75 -4.00 -9.80
N PRO A 180 11.50 -3.77 -10.90
CA PRO A 180 11.30 -2.60 -11.74
C PRO A 180 9.84 -2.48 -12.22
N PRO A 181 9.24 -1.28 -12.21
CA PRO A 181 7.86 -1.10 -12.69
C PRO A 181 7.70 -1.55 -14.14
N GLN A 182 6.69 -2.36 -14.40
CA GLN A 182 6.38 -2.86 -15.76
C GLN A 182 5.37 -1.97 -16.48
N VAL A 183 4.56 -1.26 -15.72
CA VAL A 183 3.53 -0.33 -16.20
C VAL A 183 3.48 0.88 -15.29
N THR A 184 3.00 2.00 -15.82
CA THR A 184 2.82 3.25 -15.10
C THR A 184 1.35 3.63 -15.07
N MET A 185 0.80 3.87 -13.88
CA MET A 185 -0.51 4.45 -13.70
C MET A 185 -0.37 5.91 -13.29
N THR A 186 -1.01 6.82 -14.01
CA THR A 186 -1.02 8.25 -13.69
C THR A 186 -2.43 8.64 -13.28
N THR A 187 -2.59 9.31 -12.14
CA THR A 187 -3.90 9.65 -11.58
C THR A 187 -4.04 11.14 -11.36
N ASP A 188 -5.27 11.63 -11.49
CA ASP A 188 -5.62 13.02 -11.18
C ASP A 188 -7.03 13.12 -10.60
N ALA A 189 -7.26 14.11 -9.72
CA ALA A 189 -8.55 14.34 -9.09
C ALA A 189 -9.01 15.81 -9.13
N ALA A 190 -10.01 16.08 -9.98
CA ALA A 190 -10.73 17.34 -9.97
C ALA A 190 -11.88 17.36 -8.93
N PRO A 191 -12.49 18.54 -8.66
CA PRO A 191 -13.72 18.61 -7.87
C PRO A 191 -14.90 17.84 -8.44
N SER A 192 -14.93 17.64 -9.76
CA SER A 192 -16.04 17.01 -10.48
C SER A 192 -15.87 15.50 -10.63
N GLY A 193 -14.64 15.02 -10.76
CA GLY A 193 -14.34 13.61 -10.98
C GLY A 193 -12.87 13.26 -10.79
N TRP A 194 -12.53 12.06 -11.22
CA TRP A 194 -11.16 11.53 -11.23
C TRP A 194 -10.86 10.93 -12.58
N CYS A 195 -9.58 10.85 -12.89
CA CYS A 195 -9.06 10.07 -13.99
C CYS A 195 -7.86 9.24 -13.53
N SER A 196 -7.63 8.15 -14.25
CA SER A 196 -6.44 7.34 -14.21
C SER A 196 -6.11 6.89 -15.63
N THR A 197 -4.85 7.02 -16.06
CA THR A 197 -4.31 6.40 -17.27
C THR A 197 -3.38 5.26 -16.88
N LEU A 198 -3.27 4.24 -17.73
CA LEU A 198 -2.33 3.14 -17.59
C LEU A 198 -1.49 3.07 -18.86
N GLU A 199 -0.18 3.15 -18.70
CA GLU A 199 0.81 3.17 -19.76
C GLU A 199 1.76 1.98 -19.63
N LYS A 200 2.11 1.37 -20.77
CA LYS A 200 3.16 0.37 -20.89
C LYS A 200 4.09 0.83 -22.01
N GLU A 201 5.40 0.87 -21.76
CA GLU A 201 6.39 1.28 -22.78
C GLU A 201 6.06 2.64 -23.43
N GLN A 202 5.53 3.59 -22.63
CA GLN A 202 5.08 4.93 -23.05
C GLN A 202 3.81 4.96 -23.94
N GLU A 203 3.20 3.82 -24.20
CA GLU A 203 1.91 3.73 -24.87
C GLU A 203 0.78 3.57 -23.86
N MET A 204 -0.29 4.35 -24.02
CA MET A 204 -1.48 4.24 -23.18
C MET A 204 -2.27 2.99 -23.55
N ILE A 205 -2.36 2.05 -22.62
CA ILE A 205 -3.04 0.75 -22.82
C ILE A 205 -4.44 0.72 -22.20
N ALA A 206 -4.73 1.59 -21.23
CA ALA A 206 -6.05 1.73 -20.65
C ALA A 206 -6.24 3.11 -20.04
N MET A 207 -7.50 3.52 -19.94
CA MET A 207 -7.92 4.75 -19.29
C MET A 207 -9.17 4.46 -18.47
N ALA A 208 -9.29 5.13 -17.33
CA ALA A 208 -10.47 5.09 -16.50
C ALA A 208 -10.76 6.50 -15.98
N HIS A 209 -12.03 6.89 -15.97
CA HIS A 209 -12.46 8.14 -15.36
C HIS A 209 -13.83 7.95 -14.73
N GLY A 210 -14.25 8.90 -13.90
CA GLY A 210 -15.59 8.90 -13.36
C GLY A 210 -15.88 10.09 -12.47
N THR A 211 -17.16 10.34 -12.23
CA THR A 211 -17.61 11.43 -11.38
C THR A 211 -17.60 11.06 -9.90
N TRP A 212 -17.45 12.06 -9.05
CA TRP A 212 -17.58 11.86 -7.61
C TRP A 212 -19.04 11.74 -7.18
N LYS A 213 -19.35 10.77 -6.31
CA LYS A 213 -20.62 10.78 -5.58
C LYS A 213 -20.72 12.05 -4.73
N LYS A 214 -21.93 12.55 -4.45
CA LYS A 214 -22.16 13.77 -3.64
C LYS A 214 -21.33 13.84 -2.34
N ARG A 215 -21.18 12.71 -1.64
CA ARG A 215 -20.34 12.63 -0.41
C ARG A 215 -18.83 12.70 -0.70
N GLN A 216 -18.39 12.16 -1.83
CA GLN A 216 -17.00 12.15 -2.27
C GLN A 216 -16.57 13.52 -2.82
N ALA A 217 -17.47 14.23 -3.50
CA ALA A 217 -17.19 15.57 -4.02
C ALA A 217 -16.87 16.57 -2.89
N LYS A 218 -17.44 16.35 -1.69
CA LYS A 218 -17.20 17.14 -0.47
C LYS A 218 -15.88 16.81 0.25
N LEU A 219 -15.14 15.80 -0.21
CA LEU A 219 -13.83 15.48 0.37
C LEU A 219 -12.81 16.57 0.04
N THR A 220 -11.79 16.70 0.88
CA THR A 220 -10.65 17.58 0.61
C THR A 220 -9.93 17.16 -0.68
N SER A 221 -9.16 18.06 -1.29
CA SER A 221 -8.33 17.72 -2.46
C SER A 221 -7.44 16.51 -2.18
N ASN A 222 -6.67 16.50 -1.09
CA ASN A 222 -5.83 15.36 -0.70
C ASN A 222 -6.60 14.04 -0.58
N ASN A 223 -7.80 14.06 0.02
CA ASN A 223 -8.65 12.87 0.09
C ASN A 223 -9.11 12.40 -1.31
N ARG A 224 -9.43 13.32 -2.22
CA ARG A 224 -9.85 12.98 -3.60
C ARG A 224 -8.68 12.40 -4.39
N GLU A 225 -7.47 12.92 -4.24
CA GLU A 225 -6.26 12.43 -4.89
C GLU A 225 -5.93 10.98 -4.49
N ILE A 226 -5.87 10.70 -3.19
CA ILE A 226 -5.65 9.32 -2.68
C ILE A 226 -6.77 8.39 -3.15
N LYS A 227 -7.99 8.92 -3.26
CA LYS A 227 -9.13 8.14 -3.74
C LYS A 227 -9.09 7.87 -5.24
N ALA A 228 -8.59 8.81 -6.05
CA ALA A 228 -8.37 8.59 -7.48
C ALA A 228 -7.39 7.44 -7.69
N ILE A 229 -6.32 7.33 -6.89
CA ILE A 229 -5.41 6.18 -6.89
C ILE A 229 -6.16 4.88 -6.62
N THR A 230 -7.00 4.84 -5.58
CA THR A 230 -7.80 3.63 -5.28
C THR A 230 -8.72 3.25 -6.43
N GLN A 231 -9.34 4.24 -7.08
CA GLN A 231 -10.26 4.03 -8.19
C GLN A 231 -9.54 3.55 -9.45
N GLY A 232 -8.40 4.15 -9.78
CA GLY A 232 -7.51 3.70 -10.87
C GLY A 232 -7.08 2.23 -10.69
N LEU A 233 -6.59 1.86 -9.50
CA LEU A 233 -6.20 0.48 -9.20
C LEU A 233 -7.36 -0.51 -9.38
N ARG A 234 -8.58 -0.13 -8.97
CA ARG A 234 -9.78 -0.95 -9.12
C ARG A 234 -10.16 -1.11 -10.58
N SER A 235 -10.20 -0.01 -11.34
CA SER A 235 -10.54 -0.03 -12.76
C SER A 235 -9.57 -0.90 -13.58
N PHE A 236 -8.28 -0.86 -13.23
CA PHE A 236 -7.25 -1.63 -13.94
C PHE A 236 -7.01 -3.02 -13.38
N THR A 237 -7.76 -3.47 -12.38
CA THR A 237 -7.57 -4.79 -11.74
C THR A 237 -7.56 -5.95 -12.75
N LYS A 238 -8.48 -5.95 -13.72
CA LYS A 238 -8.56 -7.01 -14.74
C LYS A 238 -7.35 -6.95 -15.69
N THR A 239 -6.99 -5.76 -16.15
CA THR A 239 -5.85 -5.54 -17.05
C THR A 239 -4.54 -5.95 -16.39
N LEU A 240 -4.30 -5.52 -15.14
CA LEU A 240 -3.10 -5.86 -14.38
C LEU A 240 -2.94 -7.37 -14.18
N LYS A 241 -4.05 -8.08 -13.87
CA LYS A 241 -4.04 -9.54 -13.73
C LYS A 241 -3.80 -10.26 -15.05
N ASN A 242 -4.46 -9.84 -16.13
CA ASN A 242 -4.30 -10.44 -17.46
C ASN A 242 -2.87 -10.31 -17.98
N LEU A 243 -2.25 -9.14 -17.74
CA LEU A 243 -0.86 -8.87 -18.11
C LEU A 243 0.16 -9.46 -17.12
N ARG A 244 -0.30 -10.12 -16.04
CA ARG A 244 0.54 -10.69 -14.97
C ARG A 244 1.56 -9.68 -14.41
N ILE A 245 1.12 -8.44 -14.23
CA ILE A 245 1.95 -7.38 -13.69
C ILE A 245 2.30 -7.70 -12.23
N GLN A 246 3.57 -7.62 -11.90
CA GLN A 246 4.11 -7.78 -10.54
C GLN A 246 4.50 -6.44 -9.92
N SER A 247 4.83 -5.42 -10.72
CA SER A 247 5.25 -4.10 -10.23
C SER A 247 4.63 -2.95 -11.03
N LEU A 248 4.04 -1.99 -10.30
CA LEU A 248 3.31 -0.84 -10.85
C LEU A 248 3.94 0.47 -10.37
N ALA A 249 4.28 1.36 -11.28
CA ALA A 249 4.58 2.76 -10.95
C ALA A 249 3.27 3.54 -10.82
N ILE A 250 3.12 4.34 -9.77
CA ILE A 250 2.00 5.26 -9.57
C ILE A 250 2.53 6.68 -9.62
N ARG A 251 1.93 7.52 -10.46
CA ARG A 251 2.24 8.95 -10.60
C ARG A 251 1.03 9.78 -10.14
N SER A 252 1.29 10.75 -9.28
CA SER A 252 0.31 11.74 -8.81
C SER A 252 1.01 13.07 -8.63
N ASP A 253 0.28 14.16 -8.88
CA ASP A 253 0.73 15.53 -8.62
C ASP A 253 0.61 15.95 -7.15
N ASN A 254 -0.07 15.14 -6.33
CA ASN A 254 -0.27 15.43 -4.92
C ASN A 254 0.88 14.89 -4.06
N ASN A 255 1.80 15.78 -3.67
CA ASN A 255 2.91 15.43 -2.79
C ASN A 255 2.49 14.81 -1.45
N THR A 256 1.33 15.18 -0.90
CA THR A 256 0.85 14.59 0.36
C THR A 256 0.47 13.12 0.14
N ALA A 257 -0.27 12.82 -0.93
CA ALA A 257 -0.63 11.45 -1.29
C ALA A 257 0.61 10.59 -1.57
N VAL A 258 1.58 11.14 -2.33
CA VAL A 258 2.85 10.47 -2.63
C VAL A 258 3.62 10.18 -1.34
N PHE A 259 3.76 11.15 -0.45
CA PHE A 259 4.48 10.99 0.81
C PHE A 259 3.80 9.96 1.73
N ASP A 260 2.49 10.08 1.92
CA ASP A 260 1.73 9.24 2.84
C ASP A 260 1.71 7.77 2.40
N ILE A 261 1.55 7.50 1.10
CA ILE A 261 1.61 6.15 0.54
C ILE A 261 3.03 5.61 0.62
N ARG A 262 4.05 6.40 0.23
CA ARG A 262 5.46 5.96 0.25
C ARG A 262 5.93 5.57 1.65
N LYS A 263 5.46 6.28 2.68
CA LYS A 263 5.82 6.02 4.07
C LYS A 263 4.84 5.10 4.79
N TRP A 264 3.74 4.73 4.14
CA TRP A 264 2.58 4.06 4.75
C TRP A 264 2.19 4.71 6.08
N ARG A 265 2.09 6.04 6.07
CA ARG A 265 1.76 6.86 7.25
C ARG A 265 0.85 7.98 6.78
N ALA A 266 -0.17 8.28 7.56
CA ALA A 266 -1.11 9.34 7.20
C ALA A 266 -1.64 10.04 8.44
N SER A 267 -2.17 11.25 8.26
CA SER A 267 -2.96 11.92 9.29
C SER A 267 -4.27 11.17 9.55
N THR A 268 -4.93 11.47 10.67
CA THR A 268 -6.23 10.89 11.03
C THR A 268 -7.31 11.16 9.98
N SER A 269 -7.21 12.24 9.21
CA SER A 269 -8.15 12.60 8.14
C SER A 269 -7.94 11.84 6.83
N LEU A 270 -6.75 11.27 6.60
CA LEU A 270 -6.38 10.57 5.36
C LEU A 270 -6.17 9.06 5.55
N ILE A 271 -6.03 8.59 6.80
CA ILE A 271 -5.69 7.20 7.13
C ILE A 271 -6.66 6.18 6.54
N LYS A 272 -7.94 6.54 6.43
CA LYS A 272 -8.99 5.67 5.91
C LYS A 272 -8.78 5.42 4.41
N GLU A 273 -8.49 6.47 3.65
CA GLU A 273 -8.25 6.42 2.21
C GLU A 273 -6.93 5.67 1.92
N ILE A 274 -5.87 5.92 2.68
CA ILE A 274 -4.59 5.21 2.52
C ILE A 274 -4.72 3.72 2.84
N LYS A 275 -5.48 3.34 3.87
CA LYS A 275 -5.80 1.93 4.15
C LYS A 275 -6.55 1.27 2.98
N GLN A 276 -7.41 2.00 2.26
CA GLN A 276 -8.09 1.46 1.07
C GLN A 276 -7.12 1.24 -0.10
N VAL A 277 -6.15 2.12 -0.29
CA VAL A 277 -5.06 1.93 -1.26
C VAL A 277 -4.29 0.66 -0.93
N HIS A 278 -3.80 0.53 0.32
CA HIS A 278 -3.06 -0.65 0.79
C HIS A 278 -3.85 -1.96 0.58
N GLN A 279 -5.11 -2.01 1.01
CA GLN A 279 -5.96 -3.20 0.83
C GLN A 279 -6.17 -3.57 -0.65
N THR A 280 -6.22 -2.58 -1.54
CA THR A 280 -6.39 -2.83 -2.97
C THR A 280 -5.11 -3.42 -3.57
N ILE A 281 -3.94 -2.91 -3.17
CA ILE A 281 -2.63 -3.42 -3.61
C ILE A 281 -2.38 -4.82 -3.06
N GLU A 282 -2.69 -5.07 -1.79
CA GLU A 282 -2.55 -6.39 -1.16
C GLU A 282 -3.39 -7.45 -1.90
N LYS A 283 -4.62 -7.12 -2.30
CA LYS A 283 -5.48 -8.00 -3.11
C LYS A 283 -4.96 -8.25 -4.52
N LEU A 284 -4.22 -7.30 -5.08
CA LEU A 284 -3.59 -7.45 -6.40
C LEU A 284 -2.30 -8.27 -6.32
N GLY A 285 -1.66 -8.34 -5.15
CA GLY A 285 -0.39 -9.04 -4.98
C GLY A 285 0.76 -8.38 -5.75
N ILE A 286 0.70 -7.06 -5.95
CA ILE A 286 1.69 -6.29 -6.71
C ILE A 286 2.54 -5.42 -5.81
N GLN A 287 3.79 -5.20 -6.23
CA GLN A 287 4.63 -4.14 -5.70
C GLN A 287 4.25 -2.80 -6.34
N ILE A 288 4.38 -1.73 -5.56
CA ILE A 288 4.13 -0.39 -6.07
C ILE A 288 5.33 0.52 -5.85
N GLN A 289 5.52 1.47 -6.77
CA GLN A 289 6.45 2.58 -6.63
C GLN A 289 5.70 3.87 -6.90
N ILE A 290 5.53 4.72 -5.88
CA ILE A 290 4.81 5.98 -6.03
C ILE A 290 5.79 7.16 -6.20
N THR A 291 5.54 7.99 -7.20
CA THR A 291 6.36 9.15 -7.58
C THR A 291 5.50 10.38 -7.80
N HIS A 292 6.08 11.55 -7.50
CA HIS A 292 5.43 12.82 -7.78
C HIS A 292 5.63 13.20 -9.24
N LEU A 293 4.56 13.58 -9.92
CA LEU A 293 4.58 14.13 -11.27
C LEU A 293 4.10 15.59 -11.21
N PRO A 294 4.92 16.59 -11.57
CA PRO A 294 4.47 17.98 -11.56
C PRO A 294 3.19 18.15 -12.40
N GLY A 295 2.22 18.92 -11.92
CA GLY A 295 0.92 19.09 -12.59
C GLY A 295 1.03 19.55 -14.05
N VAL A 296 2.05 20.35 -14.40
CA VAL A 296 2.35 20.77 -15.78
C VAL A 296 2.64 19.58 -16.71
N LYS A 297 3.11 18.45 -16.17
CA LYS A 297 3.34 17.21 -16.91
C LYS A 297 2.17 16.23 -16.81
N ASN A 298 1.10 16.60 -16.08
CA ASN A 298 -0.09 15.77 -15.84
C ASN A 298 -1.28 16.21 -16.71
N GLU A 299 -1.04 16.85 -17.85
CA GLU A 299 -2.06 17.50 -18.69
C GLU A 299 -3.18 16.52 -19.11
N THR A 300 -2.80 15.32 -19.55
CA THR A 300 -3.76 14.29 -19.97
C THR A 300 -4.71 13.91 -18.84
N ALA A 301 -4.18 13.62 -17.65
CA ALA A 301 -5.02 13.21 -16.53
C ALA A 301 -5.86 14.38 -15.96
N ASP A 302 -5.32 15.60 -15.93
CA ASP A 302 -6.06 16.81 -15.52
C ASP A 302 -7.20 17.14 -16.48
N ALA A 303 -6.98 17.08 -17.78
CA ALA A 303 -8.03 17.28 -18.78
C ALA A 303 -9.15 16.24 -18.62
N LEU A 304 -8.78 14.97 -18.42
CA LEU A 304 -9.72 13.87 -18.28
C LEU A 304 -10.49 13.88 -16.94
N SER A 305 -9.87 14.30 -15.84
CA SER A 305 -10.54 14.38 -14.53
C SER A 305 -11.61 15.49 -14.53
N ARG A 306 -11.44 16.51 -15.38
CA ARG A 306 -12.36 17.62 -15.61
C ARG A 306 -13.41 17.34 -16.68
N LEU A 307 -13.28 16.25 -17.44
CA LEU A 307 -14.12 15.93 -18.60
C LEU A 307 -15.62 15.90 -18.27
N SER A 308 -16.00 15.57 -17.03
CA SER A 308 -17.41 15.60 -16.61
C SER A 308 -18.07 16.99 -16.63
N ARG A 309 -17.29 18.08 -16.78
CA ARG A 309 -17.84 19.42 -17.05
C ARG A 309 -18.24 19.61 -18.52
N ALA A 310 -17.70 18.79 -19.43
CA ALA A 310 -17.96 18.84 -20.86
C ALA A 310 -18.65 17.55 -21.31
N GLY A 311 -19.98 17.44 -21.11
CA GLY A 311 -20.79 16.40 -21.77
C GLY A 311 -21.64 15.49 -20.87
N ASP A 312 -21.44 15.48 -19.56
CA ASP A 312 -22.18 14.55 -18.65
C ASP A 312 -23.58 15.04 -18.23
N TYR A 313 -24.21 15.91 -19.02
CA TYR A 313 -25.56 16.39 -18.74
C TYR A 313 -26.58 15.28 -18.99
N LYS A 314 -27.52 15.10 -18.06
CA LYS A 314 -28.72 14.29 -18.29
C LYS A 314 -29.98 15.09 -18.10
N LEU A 315 -30.98 14.82 -18.93
CA LEU A 315 -32.33 15.32 -18.71
C LEU A 315 -32.87 14.75 -17.39
N LYS A 316 -33.74 15.51 -16.71
CA LYS A 316 -34.51 14.95 -15.59
C LYS A 316 -35.42 13.86 -16.14
N GLU A 317 -35.47 12.70 -15.49
CA GLU A 317 -36.28 11.55 -15.96
C GLU A 317 -37.74 11.91 -16.26
N LYS A 318 -38.33 12.81 -15.47
CA LYS A 318 -39.70 13.31 -15.72
C LYS A 318 -39.81 14.06 -17.05
N ILE A 319 -38.83 14.91 -17.36
CA ILE A 319 -38.77 15.67 -18.61
C ILE A 319 -38.54 14.69 -19.77
N PHE A 320 -37.55 13.80 -19.64
CA PHE A 320 -37.27 12.78 -20.66
C PHE A 320 -38.52 11.94 -20.99
N LYS A 321 -39.20 11.39 -19.97
CA LYS A 321 -40.44 10.62 -20.17
C LYS A 321 -41.54 11.44 -20.83
N GLN A 322 -41.70 12.70 -20.42
CA GLN A 322 -42.70 13.61 -21.02
C GLN A 322 -42.38 13.93 -22.48
N THR A 323 -41.11 14.16 -22.82
CA THR A 323 -40.65 14.38 -24.20
C THR A 323 -40.87 13.14 -25.06
N CYS A 324 -40.53 11.93 -24.57
CA CYS A 324 -40.79 10.68 -25.27
C CYS A 324 -42.29 10.49 -25.58
N LEU A 325 -43.16 10.77 -24.61
CA LEU A 325 -44.61 10.73 -24.80
C LEU A 325 -45.10 11.77 -25.82
N GLN A 326 -44.58 13.00 -25.77
CA GLN A 326 -44.95 14.07 -26.72
C GLN A 326 -44.48 13.79 -28.14
N MET A 327 -43.31 13.14 -28.30
CA MET A 327 -42.75 12.76 -29.60
C MET A 327 -43.26 11.42 -30.12
N ASN A 328 -44.08 10.70 -29.33
CA ASN A 328 -44.54 9.34 -29.63
C ASN A 328 -43.38 8.36 -29.94
N GLN A 329 -42.27 8.51 -29.21
CA GLN A 329 -41.05 7.72 -29.36
C GLN A 329 -40.74 6.92 -28.11
N ASN A 330 -40.29 5.68 -28.27
CA ASN A 330 -39.90 4.79 -27.17
C ASN A 330 -38.45 4.33 -27.36
N PRO A 331 -37.46 5.18 -27.04
CA PRO A 331 -36.07 4.82 -27.21
C PRO A 331 -35.70 3.61 -26.33
N THR A 332 -35.04 2.64 -26.93
CA THR A 332 -34.67 1.35 -26.35
C THR A 332 -33.22 1.29 -25.88
N ILE A 333 -32.41 2.26 -26.31
CA ILE A 333 -30.99 2.37 -25.99
C ILE A 333 -30.59 3.83 -25.78
N ASP A 334 -29.74 4.08 -24.79
CA ASP A 334 -29.16 5.40 -24.52
C ASP A 334 -27.72 5.46 -25.04
N LEU A 335 -27.48 6.26 -26.08
CA LEU A 335 -26.18 6.39 -26.73
C LEU A 335 -25.36 7.51 -26.08
N PHE A 336 -24.05 7.31 -26.00
CA PHE A 336 -23.10 8.27 -25.43
C PHE A 336 -23.35 8.60 -23.95
N SER A 337 -23.92 7.66 -23.21
CA SER A 337 -24.20 7.80 -21.78
C SER A 337 -23.36 6.83 -20.94
N GLN A 338 -23.06 7.28 -19.73
CA GLN A 338 -22.33 6.58 -18.68
C GLN A 338 -23.29 5.89 -17.72
N HIS A 339 -22.77 4.93 -16.93
CA HIS A 339 -23.56 4.12 -16.00
C HIS A 339 -24.37 4.91 -14.95
N PHE A 340 -24.05 6.18 -14.68
CA PHE A 340 -24.78 7.01 -13.71
C PHE A 340 -25.70 8.06 -14.35
N ASN A 341 -25.56 8.30 -15.66
CA ASN A 341 -26.35 9.29 -16.38
C ASN A 341 -27.24 8.72 -17.49
N ASN A 342 -27.20 7.40 -17.70
CA ASN A 342 -28.15 6.71 -18.56
C ASN A 342 -29.60 6.90 -18.09
N LEU A 343 -30.48 7.13 -19.06
CA LEU A 343 -31.93 7.25 -18.92
C LEU A 343 -32.64 5.93 -19.27
N LEU A 344 -31.90 4.98 -19.88
CA LEU A 344 -32.40 3.66 -20.28
C LEU A 344 -31.52 2.52 -19.74
N PRO A 345 -32.09 1.32 -19.50
CA PRO A 345 -31.34 0.17 -18.99
C PRO A 345 -30.22 -0.31 -19.94
N ARG A 346 -30.46 -0.22 -21.26
CA ARG A 346 -29.45 -0.47 -22.30
C ARG A 346 -28.77 0.85 -22.62
N PHE A 347 -27.46 0.93 -22.44
CA PHE A 347 -26.70 2.13 -22.73
C PHE A 347 -25.32 1.82 -23.30
N MET A 348 -24.76 2.78 -24.03
CA MET A 348 -23.44 2.68 -24.67
C MET A 348 -22.54 3.85 -24.31
N GLN A 349 -21.28 3.53 -24.00
CA GLN A 349 -20.25 4.50 -23.67
C GLN A 349 -19.32 4.75 -24.86
N THR A 350 -18.75 5.95 -24.92
CA THR A 350 -17.73 6.30 -25.92
C THR A 350 -16.42 5.54 -25.68
N ILE A 351 -16.17 5.11 -24.44
CA ILE A 351 -14.98 4.39 -24.00
C ILE A 351 -15.42 3.21 -23.12
N ARG A 352 -14.60 2.17 -23.03
CA ARG A 352 -14.89 0.96 -22.25
C ARG A 352 -15.04 1.24 -20.75
N GLY A 353 -16.10 0.70 -20.14
CA GLY A 353 -16.49 0.95 -18.76
C GLY A 353 -17.10 -0.27 -18.07
N HIS A 354 -18.17 -0.06 -17.30
CA HIS A 354 -18.91 -1.11 -16.62
C HIS A 354 -20.43 -1.01 -16.88
N GLY A 355 -21.01 -2.09 -17.40
CA GLY A 355 -22.46 -2.26 -17.59
C GLY A 355 -23.00 -1.77 -18.93
N GLU A 356 -22.16 -1.21 -19.79
CA GLU A 356 -22.50 -0.87 -21.18
C GLU A 356 -22.73 -2.12 -22.03
N ILE A 357 -23.64 -2.04 -23.01
CA ILE A 357 -23.88 -3.16 -23.93
C ILE A 357 -22.83 -3.25 -25.04
N ALA A 358 -22.17 -2.13 -25.36
CA ALA A 358 -21.07 -2.02 -26.31
C ALA A 358 -20.36 -0.65 -26.13
N ILE A 359 -19.25 -0.45 -26.84
CA ILE A 359 -18.49 0.80 -26.88
C ILE A 359 -18.54 1.42 -28.27
N ASP A 360 -18.32 2.74 -28.34
CA ASP A 360 -18.22 3.51 -29.59
C ASP A 360 -19.48 3.38 -30.47
N ALA A 361 -20.51 4.16 -30.10
CA ALA A 361 -21.80 4.17 -30.78
C ALA A 361 -21.72 4.59 -32.26
N LEU A 362 -20.67 5.30 -32.68
CA LEU A 362 -20.50 5.69 -34.08
C LEU A 362 -20.02 4.53 -34.95
N ASN A 363 -19.39 3.52 -34.35
CA ASN A 363 -18.90 2.32 -35.03
C ASN A 363 -19.85 1.12 -34.96
N GLN A 364 -21.08 1.30 -34.44
CA GLN A 364 -22.09 0.24 -34.38
C GLN A 364 -23.11 0.30 -35.53
N THR A 365 -23.70 -0.85 -35.85
CA THR A 365 -24.76 -0.95 -36.85
C THR A 365 -26.14 -0.86 -36.18
N TRP A 366 -26.92 0.16 -36.52
CA TRP A 366 -28.21 0.50 -35.87
C TRP A 366 -29.46 -0.08 -36.53
N LYS A 367 -29.29 -1.06 -37.42
CA LYS A 367 -30.37 -1.60 -38.27
C LYS A 367 -31.57 -2.21 -37.51
N MET A 368 -31.42 -2.51 -36.22
CA MET A 368 -32.47 -3.11 -35.37
C MET A 368 -33.03 -2.16 -34.30
N GLU A 369 -32.57 -0.91 -34.25
CA GLU A 369 -33.08 0.10 -33.31
C GLU A 369 -34.00 1.08 -34.07
N PRO A 370 -35.11 1.54 -33.45
CA PRO A 370 -35.95 2.59 -34.04
C PRO A 370 -35.17 3.92 -34.15
N PRO A 371 -35.45 4.75 -35.17
CA PRO A 371 -34.76 6.02 -35.40
C PRO A 371 -34.99 7.07 -34.31
#